data_AF-M3TDG9-F1
#
_entry.id   AF-M3TDG9-F1
#
_cell.length_a   1.000
_cell.length_b   1.000
_cell.length_c   1.000
_cell.angle_alpha   90.00
_cell.angle_beta   90.00
_cell.angle_gamma   90.00
#
_symmetry.space_group_name_H-M   'P 1'
#
loop_
_entity.id
_entity.type
_entity.pdbx_description
1 polymer ?
#
loop_
_entity_poly.entity_id
_entity_poly.type
_entity_poly.pdbx_seq_one_letter_code
_entity_poly.pdbx_strand_id
1 'polypeptide(L)'
;MLRRIVAEDKNIITIDGTDYDLTYILPNLIAMGIPTTGITQQWRNSKNEIAEYLNQHHPHHYMIWNLTEKSYSSLEFENRVQHVGFLDHHPPRFNHLLKVVGEIVKFLQSDPNNVACVHCKAGRGRTGLVCSCVLMGLGICSNAKEAMEFFAKRRSKINKGSTSPPQVRYCYAFDYYMKVFNNTIPYTPIPNYKVQLKSVTFSGFKHCIVPRDFNDVAHPVLYFTPLSHSEPKPQLSKYPQKWVQTGDGSFVISFTDRLIVNDQMVILTVEVKDKTVVVGKILLPAFFIDANYIYSMGIDKLQDPTEGVNRNQMGLPSNFMMKFFFKPAEKVSDEIEELHSKIIEQVHLSPLDVMEKDVPPPLPEKRLSQSEVMLSSLQTKKKVPPPLPKQSHPKLTQQIPNEKFVSFKPKSFQTTEDSTTISFKNSSFTNENSLL
;
A
#
# COMPACT_ATOMS: atom_id res chain seq x y z
N MET A 1 19.96 20.63 1.89
CA MET A 1 19.45 20.88 0.51
C MET A 1 18.99 19.59 -0.19
N LEU A 2 19.86 18.58 -0.37
CA LEU A 2 19.49 17.29 -1.02
C LEU A 2 18.35 16.52 -0.34
N ARG A 3 18.34 16.46 1.01
CA ARG A 3 17.23 15.82 1.75
C ARG A 3 15.87 16.46 1.49
N ARG A 4 15.79 17.79 1.36
CA ARG A 4 14.54 18.49 1.00
C ARG A 4 14.06 18.15 -0.40
N ILE A 5 14.97 17.93 -1.34
CA ILE A 5 14.64 17.51 -2.70
C ILE A 5 14.04 16.09 -2.68
N VAL A 6 14.65 15.16 -1.95
CA VAL A 6 14.16 13.78 -1.80
C VAL A 6 12.88 13.69 -0.96
N ALA A 7 12.67 14.66 -0.05
CA ALA A 7 11.43 14.78 0.69
C ALA A 7 10.25 15.17 -0.23
N GLU A 8 10.52 15.84 -1.35
CA GLU A 8 9.53 16.40 -2.27
C GLU A 8 8.49 17.23 -1.47
N ASP A 9 7.22 16.85 -1.56
CA ASP A 9 6.09 17.45 -0.84
C ASP A 9 5.89 16.94 0.61
N LYS A 10 6.75 16.05 1.14
CA LYS A 10 6.57 15.53 2.51
C LYS A 10 6.76 16.61 3.57
N ASN A 11 5.98 16.51 4.64
CA ASN A 11 6.30 17.17 5.90
C ASN A 11 7.49 16.46 6.54
N ILE A 12 8.46 17.23 7.02
CA ILE A 12 9.69 16.75 7.63
C ILE A 12 9.89 17.49 8.94
N ILE A 13 10.61 16.88 9.88
CA ILE A 13 11.05 17.59 11.09
C ILE A 13 12.47 18.11 10.89
N THR A 14 12.77 19.26 11.50
CA THR A 14 14.12 19.83 11.53
C THR A 14 14.56 19.89 13.00
N ILE A 15 15.70 19.26 13.33
CA ILE A 15 16.28 19.25 14.67
C ILE A 15 17.72 19.70 14.56
N ASP A 16 18.11 20.71 15.33
CA ASP A 16 19.46 21.31 15.31
C ASP A 16 19.96 21.64 13.90
N GLY A 17 19.05 22.18 13.07
CA GLY A 17 19.32 22.52 11.67
C GLY A 17 19.39 21.33 10.70
N THR A 18 19.21 20.10 11.19
CA THR A 18 19.20 18.88 10.39
C THR A 18 17.77 18.47 10.03
N ASP A 19 17.52 18.29 8.73
CA ASP A 19 16.23 17.83 8.21
C ASP A 19 16.12 16.30 8.23
N TYR A 20 15.02 15.79 8.77
CA TYR A 20 14.68 14.37 8.84
C TYR A 20 13.37 14.08 8.11
N ASP A 21 13.39 13.11 7.21
CA ASP A 21 12.20 12.55 6.58
C ASP A 21 11.41 11.68 7.57
N LEU A 22 10.83 12.34 8.57
CA LEU A 22 10.10 11.79 9.71
C LEU A 22 8.95 12.74 10.03
N THR A 23 7.77 12.20 10.30
CA THR A 23 6.57 12.97 10.64
C THR A 23 5.79 12.26 11.74
N TYR A 24 5.39 13.00 12.76
CA TYR A 24 4.39 12.54 13.73
C TYR A 24 3.00 12.64 13.11
N ILE A 25 2.41 11.49 12.78
CA ILE A 25 1.01 11.39 12.37
C ILE A 25 0.12 11.61 13.60
N LEU A 26 0.45 10.94 14.70
CA LEU A 26 0.00 11.20 16.06
C LEU A 26 1.22 11.45 16.95
N PRO A 27 1.05 11.98 18.19
CA PRO A 27 2.16 12.11 19.14
C PRO A 27 2.95 10.82 19.37
N ASN A 28 2.29 9.67 19.26
CA ASN A 28 2.88 8.33 19.43
C ASN A 28 2.92 7.48 18.14
N LEU A 29 2.59 8.04 16.97
CA LEU A 29 2.65 7.33 15.68
C LEU A 29 3.47 8.13 14.67
N ILE A 30 4.65 7.63 14.35
CA ILE A 30 5.60 8.24 13.42
C ILE A 30 5.55 7.53 12.07
N ALA A 31 5.52 8.31 10.98
CA ALA A 31 5.77 7.86 9.62
C ALA A 31 7.10 8.42 9.12
N MET A 32 7.98 7.57 8.58
CA MET A 32 9.29 8.01 8.09
C MET A 32 9.73 7.35 6.78
N GLY A 33 10.73 7.94 6.13
CA GLY A 33 11.50 7.31 5.06
C GLY A 33 12.48 6.27 5.61
N ILE A 34 13.02 5.41 4.73
CA ILE A 34 13.95 4.35 5.14
C ILE A 34 15.20 4.94 5.83
N PRO A 35 15.60 4.42 7.01
CA PRO A 35 16.90 4.75 7.61
C PRO A 35 18.01 4.05 6.83
N THR A 36 18.98 4.79 6.31
CA THR A 36 20.03 4.24 5.45
C THR A 36 21.43 4.33 6.06
N THR A 37 22.37 3.56 5.51
CA THR A 37 23.80 3.61 5.82
C THR A 37 24.63 4.03 4.60
N GLY A 38 25.87 4.48 4.83
CA GLY A 38 26.82 4.83 3.77
C GLY A 38 26.43 6.06 2.95
N ILE A 39 26.85 6.11 1.68
CA ILE A 39 26.71 7.28 0.78
C ILE A 39 25.24 7.72 0.64
N THR A 40 24.30 6.79 0.73
CA THR A 40 22.86 7.09 0.62
C THR A 40 22.30 7.97 1.75
N GLN A 41 23.00 8.11 2.88
CA GLN A 41 22.65 9.02 3.99
C GLN A 41 22.77 10.51 3.62
N GLN A 42 23.50 10.84 2.56
CA GLN A 42 23.67 12.23 2.11
C GLN A 42 22.36 12.84 1.60
N TRP A 43 21.41 12.01 1.17
CA TRP A 43 20.12 12.44 0.66
C TRP A 43 18.91 11.71 1.27
N ARG A 44 19.13 10.78 2.21
CA ARG A 44 18.09 10.12 3.03
C ARG A 44 18.43 10.21 4.52
N ASN A 45 17.51 9.75 5.37
CA ASN A 45 17.72 9.68 6.81
C ASN A 45 18.93 8.81 7.14
N SER A 46 19.91 9.38 7.85
CA SER A 46 20.97 8.56 8.43
C SER A 46 20.40 7.67 9.52
N LYS A 47 20.69 6.38 9.44
CA LYS A 47 20.29 5.42 10.47
C LYS A 47 20.78 5.81 11.86
N ASN A 48 22.02 6.30 11.97
CA ASN A 48 22.61 6.71 13.26
C ASN A 48 21.91 7.95 13.81
N GLU A 49 21.62 8.94 12.97
CA GLU A 49 20.94 10.16 13.42
C GLU A 49 19.49 9.86 13.86
N ILE A 50 18.78 8.98 13.14
CA ILE A 50 17.43 8.54 13.57
C ILE A 50 17.51 7.76 14.88
N ALA A 51 18.49 6.88 15.03
CA ALA A 51 18.69 6.11 16.26
C ALA A 51 18.97 7.05 17.45
N GLU A 52 19.89 7.99 17.30
CA GLU A 52 20.21 9.00 18.30
C GLU A 52 18.97 9.80 18.69
N TYR A 53 18.22 10.29 17.70
CA TYR A 53 16.97 11.01 17.95
C TYR A 53 15.96 10.17 18.75
N LEU A 54 15.68 8.95 18.31
CA LEU A 54 14.70 8.08 18.97
C LEU A 54 15.15 7.63 20.36
N ASN A 55 16.44 7.34 20.55
CA ASN A 55 16.98 6.96 21.86
C ASN A 55 16.97 8.14 22.84
N GLN A 56 17.17 9.37 22.37
CA GLN A 56 17.13 10.58 23.20
C GLN A 56 15.69 10.99 23.55
N HIS A 57 14.76 10.91 22.60
CA HIS A 57 13.41 11.46 22.77
C HIS A 57 12.38 10.42 23.24
N HIS A 58 12.59 9.15 22.94
CA HIS A 58 11.70 8.03 23.28
C HIS A 58 12.49 6.86 23.91
N PRO A 59 13.32 7.10 24.94
CA PRO A 59 14.20 6.09 25.50
C PRO A 59 13.41 4.85 25.92
N HIS A 60 13.76 3.68 25.38
CA HIS A 60 13.12 2.39 25.64
C HIS A 60 11.63 2.25 25.26
N HIS A 61 11.01 3.30 24.71
CA HIS A 61 9.58 3.35 24.43
C HIS A 61 9.23 3.36 22.94
N TYR A 62 10.19 3.30 22.01
CA TYR A 62 9.85 3.20 20.58
C TYR A 62 9.98 1.79 20.02
N MET A 63 9.24 1.49 18.96
CA MET A 63 9.44 0.29 18.13
C MET A 63 9.30 0.66 16.66
N ILE A 64 10.18 0.13 15.81
CA ILE A 64 10.20 0.42 14.38
C ILE A 64 9.57 -0.74 13.61
N TRP A 65 8.56 -0.48 12.78
CA TRP A 65 8.03 -1.45 11.81
C TRP A 65 8.57 -1.14 10.41
N ASN A 66 9.47 -2.01 9.96
CA ASN A 66 10.03 -1.98 8.61
C ASN A 66 9.09 -2.72 7.64
N LEU A 67 8.44 -1.95 6.76
CA LEU A 67 7.56 -2.47 5.71
C LEU A 67 8.30 -2.77 4.39
N THR A 68 9.62 -2.59 4.34
CA THR A 68 10.43 -2.91 3.16
C THR A 68 10.80 -4.37 3.08
N GLU A 69 11.01 -4.85 1.86
CA GLU A 69 11.37 -6.23 1.52
C GLU A 69 12.73 -6.65 2.10
N LYS A 70 13.58 -5.67 2.44
CA LYS A 70 14.92 -5.90 2.94
C LYS A 70 14.99 -5.56 4.42
N SER A 71 15.42 -6.53 5.22
CA SER A 71 15.84 -6.32 6.59
C SER A 71 17.16 -5.55 6.64
N TYR A 72 17.43 -4.94 7.78
CA TYR A 72 18.67 -4.23 8.07
C TYR A 72 19.02 -4.39 9.55
N SER A 73 20.30 -4.24 9.92
CA SER A 73 20.72 -4.39 11.32
C SER A 73 19.92 -3.48 12.26
N SER A 74 19.51 -3.99 13.41
CA SER A 74 18.72 -3.24 14.41
C SER A 74 19.55 -2.74 15.60
N LEU A 75 20.87 -2.92 15.59
CA LEU A 75 21.73 -2.69 16.76
C LEU A 75 21.67 -1.24 17.28
N GLU A 76 21.75 -0.27 16.38
CA GLU A 76 21.69 1.16 16.68
C GLU A 76 20.33 1.54 17.28
N PHE A 77 19.29 0.76 16.96
CA PHE A 77 17.94 0.91 17.49
C PHE A 77 17.69 0.04 18.74
N GLU A 78 18.75 -0.44 19.40
CA GLU A 78 18.67 -1.35 20.55
C GLU A 78 17.78 -2.58 20.29
N ASN A 79 17.83 -3.11 19.06
CA ASN A 79 17.02 -4.24 18.60
C ASN A 79 15.50 -4.01 18.58
N ARG A 80 15.05 -2.74 18.59
CA ARG A 80 13.63 -2.36 18.52
C ARG A 80 13.15 -2.17 17.07
N VAL A 81 13.38 -3.18 16.23
CA VAL A 81 12.93 -3.20 14.82
C VAL A 81 12.22 -4.52 14.50
N GLN A 82 10.96 -4.42 14.06
CA GLN A 82 10.19 -5.51 13.48
C GLN A 82 10.29 -5.46 11.94
N HIS A 83 10.74 -6.56 11.34
CA HIS A 83 10.83 -6.69 9.88
C HIS A 83 9.61 -7.43 9.34
N VAL A 84 8.63 -6.66 8.87
CA VAL A 84 7.31 -7.15 8.43
C VAL A 84 7.03 -6.76 6.97
N GLY A 85 8.08 -6.79 6.16
CA GLY A 85 8.11 -6.28 4.81
C GLY A 85 7.11 -6.88 3.84
N PHE A 86 6.69 -6.08 2.86
CA PHE A 86 5.96 -6.54 1.68
C PHE A 86 6.34 -5.71 0.45
N LEU A 87 6.07 -6.27 -0.74
CA LEU A 87 6.47 -5.70 -2.03
C LEU A 87 6.09 -4.23 -2.20
N ASP A 88 7.01 -3.46 -2.78
CA ASP A 88 6.77 -2.06 -3.08
C ASP A 88 5.56 -1.88 -4.00
N HIS A 89 4.79 -0.82 -3.74
CA HIS A 89 3.57 -0.45 -4.47
C HIS A 89 2.40 -1.44 -4.43
N HIS A 90 2.55 -2.62 -3.84
CA HIS A 90 1.47 -3.57 -3.60
C HIS A 90 0.98 -3.42 -2.16
N PRO A 91 -0.26 -3.81 -1.84
CA PRO A 91 -0.63 -4.12 -0.46
C PRO A 91 0.00 -5.46 -0.06
N PRO A 92 0.14 -5.74 1.24
CA PRO A 92 0.44 -7.09 1.71
C PRO A 92 -0.79 -7.99 1.48
N ARG A 93 -0.68 -9.33 1.58
CA ARG A 93 -1.88 -10.15 1.84
C ARG A 93 -2.63 -9.66 3.07
N PHE A 94 -3.94 -9.82 3.06
CA PHE A 94 -4.81 -9.16 4.03
C PHE A 94 -4.53 -9.60 5.47
N ASN A 95 -4.30 -10.90 5.70
CA ASN A 95 -3.96 -11.42 7.04
C ASN A 95 -2.65 -10.87 7.60
N HIS A 96 -1.67 -10.54 6.74
CA HIS A 96 -0.45 -9.87 7.19
C HIS A 96 -0.71 -8.40 7.52
N LEU A 97 -1.59 -7.71 6.78
CA LEU A 97 -2.03 -6.36 7.15
C LEU A 97 -2.66 -6.37 8.54
N LEU A 98 -3.62 -7.26 8.78
CA LEU A 98 -4.28 -7.42 10.08
C LEU A 98 -3.27 -7.65 11.21
N LYS A 99 -2.34 -8.59 11.00
CA LYS A 99 -1.30 -8.91 11.98
C LYS A 99 -0.44 -7.68 12.31
N VAL A 100 0.12 -7.02 11.29
CA VAL A 100 1.01 -5.86 11.48
C VAL A 100 0.29 -4.72 12.19
N VAL A 101 -0.95 -4.41 11.77
CA VAL A 101 -1.75 -3.34 12.37
C VAL A 101 -2.11 -3.68 13.82
N GLY A 102 -2.53 -4.92 14.09
CA GLY A 102 -2.85 -5.40 15.43
C GLY A 102 -1.64 -5.35 16.37
N GLU A 103 -0.45 -5.73 15.91
CA GLU A 103 0.79 -5.64 16.68
C GLU A 103 1.17 -4.20 17.02
N ILE A 104 1.03 -3.27 16.05
CA ILE A 104 1.27 -1.84 16.29
C ILE A 104 0.28 -1.28 17.31
N VAL A 105 -1.01 -1.54 17.13
CA VAL A 105 -2.06 -1.04 18.04
C VAL A 105 -1.87 -1.58 19.44
N LYS A 106 -1.59 -2.88 19.58
CA LYS A 106 -1.29 -3.50 20.87
C LYS A 106 -0.07 -2.87 21.54
N PHE A 107 1.00 -2.60 20.80
CA PHE A 107 2.18 -1.93 21.33
C PHE A 107 1.86 -0.52 21.84
N LEU A 108 1.15 0.29 21.04
CA LEU A 108 0.75 1.64 21.41
C LEU A 108 -0.20 1.69 22.62
N GLN A 109 -1.02 0.67 22.80
CA GLN A 109 -1.96 0.58 23.94
C GLN A 109 -1.30 0.00 25.21
N SER A 110 -0.16 -0.69 25.09
CA SER A 110 0.49 -1.33 26.24
C SER A 110 1.19 -0.38 27.20
N ASP A 111 1.58 0.81 26.73
CA ASP A 111 2.18 1.87 27.55
C ASP A 111 1.88 3.24 26.89
N PRO A 112 1.38 4.25 27.63
CA PRO A 112 1.09 5.57 27.06
C PRO A 112 2.31 6.31 26.49
N ASN A 113 3.53 5.93 26.90
CA ASN A 113 4.77 6.48 26.38
C ASN A 113 5.23 5.79 25.09
N ASN A 114 4.63 4.65 24.72
CA ASN A 114 5.10 3.90 23.57
C ASN A 114 4.87 4.64 22.25
N VAL A 115 5.89 4.66 21.38
CA VAL A 115 5.88 5.33 20.08
C VAL A 115 6.17 4.35 18.95
N ALA A 116 5.23 4.20 18.03
CA ALA A 116 5.38 3.34 16.86
C ALA A 116 5.97 4.12 15.68
N CYS A 117 7.09 3.67 15.14
CA CYS A 117 7.71 4.23 13.95
C CYS A 117 7.49 3.31 12.75
N VAL A 118 6.60 3.67 11.83
CA VAL A 118 6.29 2.90 10.63
C VAL A 118 7.03 3.48 9.44
N HIS A 119 7.77 2.66 8.71
CA HIS A 119 8.47 3.13 7.52
C HIS A 119 8.42 2.14 6.36
N CYS A 120 8.54 2.68 5.16
CA CYS A 120 8.87 1.91 3.96
C CYS A 120 10.09 2.57 3.29
N LYS A 121 10.19 2.54 1.96
CA LYS A 121 11.25 3.25 1.23
C LYS A 121 11.10 4.77 1.31
N ALA A 122 9.93 5.29 0.95
CA ALA A 122 9.63 6.73 0.90
C ALA A 122 8.71 7.24 2.02
N GLY A 123 8.11 6.33 2.79
CA GLY A 123 7.16 6.66 3.86
C GLY A 123 5.83 7.22 3.36
N ARG A 124 5.31 6.72 2.21
CA ARG A 124 4.06 7.18 1.56
C ARG A 124 3.03 6.07 1.37
N GLY A 125 3.17 5.22 0.35
CA GLY A 125 2.15 4.22 -0.02
C GLY A 125 1.90 3.13 1.04
N ARG A 126 2.92 2.28 1.25
CA ARG A 126 2.88 1.19 2.24
C ARG A 126 2.68 1.71 3.67
N THR A 127 3.45 2.71 4.05
CA THR A 127 3.33 3.39 5.35
C THR A 127 1.95 4.01 5.53
N GLY A 128 1.42 4.69 4.51
CA GLY A 128 0.10 5.31 4.55
C GLY A 128 -1.02 4.30 4.71
N LEU A 129 -0.95 3.15 4.02
CA LEU A 129 -1.89 2.06 4.22
C LEU A 129 -1.89 1.58 5.69
N VAL A 130 -0.70 1.22 6.21
CA VAL A 130 -0.58 0.71 7.58
C VAL A 130 -0.98 1.75 8.62
N CYS A 131 -0.48 2.99 8.52
CA CYS A 131 -0.84 4.08 9.43
C CYS A 131 -2.34 4.40 9.39
N SER A 132 -2.98 4.37 8.22
CA SER A 132 -4.44 4.60 8.13
C SER A 132 -5.23 3.49 8.83
N CYS A 133 -4.80 2.23 8.67
CA CYS A 133 -5.41 1.11 9.39
C CYS A 133 -5.18 1.19 10.90
N VAL A 134 -4.00 1.65 11.34
CA VAL A 134 -3.70 1.91 12.77
C VAL A 134 -4.58 3.03 13.33
N LEU A 135 -4.80 4.12 12.58
CA LEU A 135 -5.69 5.21 13.00
C LEU A 135 -7.12 4.71 13.25
N MET A 136 -7.64 3.84 12.37
CA MET A 136 -8.93 3.18 12.58
C MET A 136 -8.89 2.20 13.76
N GLY A 137 -7.84 1.39 13.86
CA GLY A 137 -7.64 0.42 14.93
C GLY A 137 -7.53 1.03 16.34
N LEU A 138 -7.08 2.28 16.43
CA LEU A 138 -7.05 3.08 17.67
C LEU A 138 -8.37 3.83 17.92
N GLY A 139 -9.34 3.77 17.02
CA GLY A 139 -10.59 4.55 17.10
C GLY A 139 -10.41 6.05 16.88
N ILE A 140 -9.29 6.48 16.29
CA ILE A 140 -9.01 7.91 16.00
C ILE A 140 -9.80 8.39 14.78
N CYS A 141 -9.94 7.52 13.77
CA CYS A 141 -10.72 7.77 12.58
C CYS A 141 -11.81 6.71 12.45
N SER A 142 -13.00 7.14 12.02
CA SER A 142 -14.21 6.31 11.99
C SER A 142 -14.33 5.42 10.74
N ASN A 143 -13.61 5.76 9.67
CA ASN A 143 -13.68 5.06 8.39
C ASN A 143 -12.39 5.22 7.58
N ALA A 144 -12.25 4.42 6.51
CA ALA A 144 -11.03 4.40 5.69
C ALA A 144 -10.73 5.74 5.01
N LYS A 145 -11.75 6.45 4.51
CA LYS A 145 -11.58 7.75 3.84
C LYS A 145 -10.96 8.77 4.80
N GLU A 146 -11.57 8.92 5.97
CA GLU A 146 -11.09 9.82 7.02
C GLU A 146 -9.64 9.49 7.42
N ALA A 147 -9.33 8.21 7.65
CA ALA A 147 -8.00 7.78 8.05
C ALA A 147 -6.92 8.06 7.00
N MET A 148 -7.23 7.79 5.71
CA MET A 148 -6.31 8.07 4.61
C MET A 148 -6.10 9.57 4.41
N GLU A 149 -7.16 10.37 4.49
CA GLU A 149 -7.06 11.83 4.44
C GLU A 149 -6.26 12.40 5.62
N PHE A 150 -6.49 11.88 6.83
CA PHE A 150 -5.75 12.29 8.02
C PHE A 150 -4.25 12.03 7.84
N PHE A 151 -3.89 10.81 7.43
CA PHE A 151 -2.50 10.47 7.14
C PHE A 151 -1.91 11.39 6.07
N ALA A 152 -2.64 11.60 4.96
CA ALA A 152 -2.17 12.38 3.84
C ALA A 152 -1.93 13.85 4.21
N LYS A 153 -2.87 14.48 4.94
CA LYS A 153 -2.76 15.86 5.47
C LYS A 153 -1.56 16.01 6.41
N ARG A 154 -1.29 14.99 7.24
CA ARG A 154 -0.13 15.00 8.14
C ARG A 154 1.18 14.79 7.40
N ARG A 155 1.23 13.85 6.46
CA ARG A 155 2.49 13.41 5.83
C ARG A 155 2.94 14.26 4.64
N SER A 156 2.02 14.94 3.96
CA SER A 156 2.27 15.63 2.70
C SER A 156 1.64 17.02 2.67
N LYS A 157 2.38 18.01 2.15
CA LYS A 157 1.94 19.39 1.92
C LYS A 157 0.86 19.51 0.84
N ILE A 158 0.71 18.49 -0.01
CA ILE A 158 -0.28 18.42 -1.08
C ILE A 158 -1.32 17.33 -0.83
N ASN A 159 -1.47 16.89 0.42
CA ASN A 159 -2.41 15.83 0.83
C ASN A 159 -2.23 14.52 0.04
N LYS A 160 -0.98 14.14 -0.24
CA LYS A 160 -0.65 12.88 -0.91
C LYS A 160 -0.25 11.80 0.10
N GLY A 161 -1.04 10.72 0.16
CA GLY A 161 -0.82 9.57 1.04
C GLY A 161 -0.65 8.26 0.27
N SER A 162 -1.43 7.24 0.66
CA SER A 162 -1.55 6.00 -0.11
C SER A 162 -2.48 6.22 -1.30
N THR A 163 -1.93 6.17 -2.51
CA THR A 163 -2.68 6.48 -3.74
C THR A 163 -2.78 5.29 -4.69
N SER A 164 -2.09 4.18 -4.42
CA SER A 164 -2.15 3.02 -5.30
C SER A 164 -3.53 2.34 -5.18
N PRO A 165 -4.22 2.05 -6.30
CA PRO A 165 -5.58 1.47 -6.26
C PRO A 165 -5.71 0.23 -5.37
N PRO A 166 -4.79 -0.76 -5.43
CA PRO A 166 -4.87 -1.92 -4.55
C PRO A 166 -4.65 -1.60 -3.07
N GLN A 167 -3.84 -0.59 -2.74
CA GLN A 167 -3.60 -0.17 -1.35
C GLN A 167 -4.82 0.57 -0.77
N VAL A 168 -5.43 1.47 -1.55
CA VAL A 168 -6.68 2.16 -1.16
C VAL A 168 -7.77 1.15 -0.88
N ARG A 169 -7.97 0.18 -1.78
CA ARG A 169 -8.93 -0.91 -1.64
C ARG A 169 -8.73 -1.71 -0.36
N TYR A 170 -7.48 -1.99 0.01
CA TYR A 170 -7.19 -2.71 1.25
C TYR A 170 -7.48 -1.90 2.51
N CYS A 171 -7.35 -0.58 2.46
CA CYS A 171 -7.77 0.28 3.56
C CYS A 171 -9.29 0.21 3.77
N TYR A 172 -10.08 0.22 2.70
CA TYR A 172 -11.54 0.03 2.78
C TYR A 172 -11.91 -1.40 3.22
N ALA A 173 -11.24 -2.42 2.69
CA ALA A 173 -11.46 -3.80 3.13
C ALA A 173 -11.17 -3.97 4.64
N PHE A 174 -10.14 -3.29 5.17
CA PHE A 174 -9.88 -3.24 6.61
C PHE A 174 -11.00 -2.57 7.39
N ASP A 175 -11.52 -1.43 6.93
CA ASP A 175 -12.67 -0.74 7.53
C ASP A 175 -13.92 -1.63 7.59
N TYR A 176 -14.29 -2.28 6.48
CA TYR A 176 -15.43 -3.20 6.47
C TYR A 176 -15.26 -4.38 7.41
N TYR A 177 -14.05 -4.95 7.46
CA TYR A 177 -13.74 -6.02 8.39
C TYR A 177 -13.90 -5.55 9.84
N MET A 178 -13.34 -4.38 10.20
CA MET A 178 -13.48 -3.78 11.54
C MET A 178 -14.94 -3.57 11.95
N LYS A 179 -15.80 -3.10 11.03
CA LYS A 179 -17.22 -2.85 11.31
C LYS A 179 -17.98 -4.09 11.72
N VAL A 180 -17.66 -5.25 11.13
CA VAL A 180 -18.25 -6.55 11.53
C VAL A 180 -17.89 -6.92 12.97
N PHE A 181 -16.75 -6.44 13.48
CA PHE A 181 -16.29 -6.66 14.84
C PHE A 181 -16.42 -5.40 15.72
N ASN A 182 -17.50 -4.64 15.53
CA ASN A 182 -17.83 -3.46 16.36
C ASN A 182 -16.69 -2.43 16.46
N ASN A 183 -15.95 -2.22 15.36
CA ASN A 183 -14.79 -1.33 15.27
C ASN A 183 -13.65 -1.69 16.24
N THR A 184 -13.54 -2.97 16.60
CA THR A 184 -12.36 -3.52 17.29
C THR A 184 -11.52 -4.31 16.29
N ILE A 185 -10.20 -4.36 16.49
CA ILE A 185 -9.34 -5.19 15.64
C ILE A 185 -9.59 -6.66 16.00
N PRO A 186 -10.25 -7.45 15.13
CA PRO A 186 -10.28 -8.88 15.33
C PRO A 186 -8.84 -9.39 15.14
N TYR A 187 -8.26 -9.93 16.20
CA TYR A 187 -6.99 -10.68 16.11
C TYR A 187 -7.17 -12.03 15.40
N THR A 188 -8.32 -12.24 14.75
CA THR A 188 -8.69 -13.40 13.97
C THR A 188 -8.33 -13.18 12.50
N PRO A 189 -7.52 -14.06 11.89
CA PRO A 189 -7.26 -14.03 10.46
C PRO A 189 -8.52 -14.26 9.63
N ILE A 190 -8.59 -13.64 8.46
CA ILE A 190 -9.60 -13.96 7.45
C ILE A 190 -9.37 -15.40 6.93
N PRO A 191 -10.43 -16.22 6.85
CA PRO A 191 -10.35 -17.58 6.35
C PRO A 191 -10.08 -17.63 4.84
N ASN A 192 -9.69 -18.81 4.36
CA ASN A 192 -9.58 -19.03 2.92
C ASN A 192 -10.96 -18.93 2.26
N TYR A 193 -11.03 -18.26 1.12
CA TYR A 193 -12.28 -18.07 0.39
C TYR A 193 -12.07 -18.03 -1.12
N LYS A 194 -13.10 -18.41 -1.85
CA LYS A 194 -13.07 -18.52 -3.30
C LYS A 194 -14.36 -18.00 -3.93
N VAL A 195 -14.22 -17.31 -5.05
CA VAL A 195 -15.33 -16.89 -5.91
C VAL A 195 -15.01 -17.24 -7.36
N GLN A 196 -16.01 -17.55 -8.18
CA GLN A 196 -15.76 -17.92 -9.57
C GLN A 196 -15.94 -16.70 -10.49
N LEU A 197 -14.89 -16.35 -11.23
CA LEU A 197 -14.94 -15.34 -12.27
C LEU A 197 -15.56 -15.96 -13.54
N LYS A 198 -16.73 -15.48 -13.93
CA LYS A 198 -17.45 -15.94 -15.12
C LYS A 198 -16.96 -15.24 -16.37
N SER A 199 -16.90 -13.91 -16.33
CA SER A 199 -16.50 -13.10 -17.47
C SER A 199 -16.05 -11.70 -17.07
N VAL A 200 -15.30 -11.07 -17.97
CA VAL A 200 -14.96 -9.65 -17.92
C VAL A 200 -15.35 -9.01 -19.25
N THR A 201 -16.17 -7.97 -19.19
CA THR A 201 -16.53 -7.16 -20.37
C THR A 201 -15.69 -5.90 -20.41
N PHE A 202 -15.14 -5.57 -21.57
CA PHE A 202 -14.35 -4.38 -21.83
C PHE A 202 -15.10 -3.51 -22.84
N SER A 203 -15.61 -2.37 -22.40
CA SER A 203 -16.20 -1.36 -23.27
C SER A 203 -15.22 -0.19 -23.47
N GLY A 204 -15.31 0.50 -24.61
CA GLY A 204 -14.41 1.61 -24.93
C GLY A 204 -12.95 1.15 -25.16
N PHE A 205 -12.70 -0.13 -25.44
CA PHE A 205 -11.36 -0.58 -25.79
C PHE A 205 -11.11 -0.33 -27.28
N LYS A 206 -10.39 0.74 -27.61
CA LYS A 206 -9.94 0.99 -28.99
C LYS A 206 -8.68 0.17 -29.26
N HIS A 207 -8.52 -0.36 -30.48
CA HIS A 207 -7.29 -1.04 -30.88
C HIS A 207 -6.08 -0.15 -30.59
N CYS A 208 -5.20 -0.64 -29.72
CA CYS A 208 -3.97 0.06 -29.38
C CYS A 208 -2.98 -0.10 -30.54
N ILE A 209 -2.58 1.02 -31.16
CA ILE A 209 -1.46 1.03 -32.10
C ILE A 209 -0.20 0.79 -31.28
N VAL A 210 0.32 -0.44 -31.30
CA VAL A 210 1.65 -0.72 -30.76
C VAL A 210 2.67 -0.10 -31.71
N PRO A 211 3.54 0.82 -31.27
CA PRO A 211 4.47 1.48 -32.17
C PRO A 211 5.42 0.45 -32.80
N ARG A 212 5.43 0.47 -34.14
CA ARG A 212 6.19 -0.38 -35.08
C ARG A 212 5.59 -1.76 -35.34
N ASP A 213 4.91 -1.82 -36.50
CA ASP A 213 4.91 -2.95 -37.45
C ASP A 213 3.76 -3.95 -37.50
N PHE A 214 2.48 -3.64 -37.19
CA PHE A 214 1.41 -4.63 -37.50
C PHE A 214 0.04 -4.07 -37.94
N ASN A 215 -0.53 -4.74 -38.95
CA ASN A 215 -1.93 -4.72 -39.37
C ASN A 215 -2.82 -5.66 -38.50
N ASP A 216 -2.29 -6.21 -37.40
CA ASP A 216 -2.99 -7.16 -36.54
C ASP A 216 -3.78 -6.46 -35.43
N VAL A 217 -4.94 -7.02 -35.12
CA VAL A 217 -5.83 -6.57 -34.06
C VAL A 217 -5.31 -7.05 -32.70
N ALA A 218 -5.01 -6.11 -31.81
CA ALA A 218 -4.58 -6.39 -30.45
C ALA A 218 -5.82 -6.54 -29.53
N HIS A 219 -5.94 -7.67 -28.83
CA HIS A 219 -7.08 -7.99 -27.96
C HIS A 219 -6.70 -7.98 -26.48
N PRO A 220 -7.64 -7.65 -25.58
CA PRO A 220 -7.39 -7.77 -24.15
C PRO A 220 -7.20 -9.24 -23.76
N VAL A 221 -6.20 -9.50 -22.92
CA VAL A 221 -5.91 -10.81 -22.34
C VAL A 221 -5.69 -10.62 -20.85
N LEU A 222 -6.22 -11.55 -20.04
CA LEU A 222 -6.06 -11.53 -18.60
C LEU A 222 -5.08 -12.61 -18.14
N TYR A 223 -4.10 -12.17 -17.37
CA TYR A 223 -3.18 -13.02 -16.62
C TYR A 223 -3.46 -12.93 -15.13
N PHE A 224 -3.07 -13.95 -14.38
CA PHE A 224 -3.38 -14.07 -12.96
C PHE A 224 -2.13 -14.46 -12.18
N THR A 225 -1.95 -13.85 -11.01
CA THR A 225 -0.95 -14.26 -10.02
C THR A 225 -1.48 -14.10 -8.60
N PRO A 226 -1.21 -15.02 -7.67
CA PRO A 226 -1.47 -14.77 -6.26
C PRO A 226 -0.74 -13.50 -5.80
N LEU A 227 -1.32 -12.77 -4.84
CA LEU A 227 -0.62 -11.66 -4.19
C LEU A 227 0.55 -12.24 -3.38
N SER A 228 1.76 -11.77 -3.68
CA SER A 228 2.97 -12.18 -2.98
C SER A 228 3.46 -11.09 -2.02
N HIS A 229 4.04 -11.51 -0.90
CA HIS A 229 4.71 -10.62 0.03
C HIS A 229 6.15 -10.32 -0.36
N SER A 230 6.83 -11.29 -0.96
CA SER A 230 8.28 -11.29 -1.09
C SER A 230 8.76 -11.56 -2.51
N GLU A 231 7.89 -12.03 -3.42
CA GLU A 231 8.25 -12.38 -4.78
C GLU A 231 7.92 -11.23 -5.75
N PRO A 232 8.91 -10.44 -6.20
CA PRO A 232 8.67 -9.23 -6.99
C PRO A 232 8.24 -9.52 -8.44
N LYS A 233 8.53 -10.73 -8.94
CA LYS A 233 8.20 -11.17 -10.31
C LYS A 233 7.50 -12.53 -10.25
N PRO A 234 6.27 -12.57 -9.72
CA PRO A 234 5.58 -13.83 -9.57
C PRO A 234 5.21 -14.39 -10.94
N GLN A 235 5.14 -15.72 -11.04
CA GLN A 235 4.77 -16.39 -12.27
C GLN A 235 3.36 -15.99 -12.70
N LEU A 236 3.25 -15.43 -13.91
CA LEU A 236 1.97 -15.09 -14.51
C LEU A 236 1.33 -16.32 -15.12
N SER A 237 0.11 -16.63 -14.72
CA SER A 237 -0.67 -17.75 -15.25
C SER A 237 -1.74 -17.24 -16.22
N LYS A 238 -1.69 -17.72 -17.47
CA LYS A 238 -2.75 -17.53 -18.46
C LYS A 238 -3.68 -18.74 -18.39
N TYR A 239 -4.94 -18.50 -18.05
CA TYR A 239 -5.96 -19.55 -18.03
C TYR A 239 -6.72 -19.59 -19.36
N PRO A 240 -7.33 -20.74 -19.71
CA PRO A 240 -8.22 -20.84 -20.85
C PRO A 240 -9.29 -19.76 -20.79
N GLN A 241 -9.31 -18.89 -21.79
CA GLN A 241 -10.20 -17.74 -21.87
C GLN A 241 -10.66 -17.58 -23.32
N LYS A 242 -11.97 -17.43 -23.51
CA LYS A 242 -12.56 -17.21 -24.83
C LYS A 242 -13.02 -15.77 -24.92
N TRP A 243 -12.67 -15.08 -25.99
CA TRP A 243 -13.15 -13.72 -26.22
C TRP A 243 -14.15 -13.68 -27.38
N VAL A 244 -15.13 -12.79 -27.27
CA VAL A 244 -16.07 -12.44 -28.32
C VAL A 244 -16.15 -10.92 -28.39
N GLN A 245 -16.15 -10.36 -29.59
CA GLN A 245 -16.46 -8.95 -29.79
C GLN A 245 -17.97 -8.80 -30.05
N THR A 246 -18.62 -7.94 -29.28
CA THR A 246 -20.06 -7.65 -29.43
C THR A 246 -20.30 -6.61 -30.52
N GLY A 247 -21.54 -6.50 -31.01
CA GLY A 247 -21.89 -5.60 -32.11
C GLY A 247 -21.67 -4.10 -31.82
N ASP A 248 -21.59 -3.71 -30.55
CA ASP A 248 -21.24 -2.36 -30.08
C ASP A 248 -19.71 -2.14 -29.97
N GLY A 249 -18.90 -3.13 -30.34
CA GLY A 249 -17.44 -3.10 -30.29
C GLY A 249 -16.83 -3.48 -28.94
N SER A 250 -17.62 -3.81 -27.92
CA SER A 250 -17.09 -4.28 -26.62
C SER A 250 -16.48 -5.69 -26.74
N PHE A 251 -15.51 -6.01 -25.90
CA PHE A 251 -14.92 -7.36 -25.82
C PHE A 251 -15.42 -8.07 -24.57
N VAL A 252 -15.87 -9.30 -24.71
CA VAL A 252 -16.26 -10.15 -23.58
C VAL A 252 -15.27 -11.31 -23.48
N ILE A 253 -14.47 -11.33 -22.42
CA ILE A 253 -13.63 -12.48 -22.08
C ILE A 253 -14.40 -13.37 -21.10
N SER A 254 -14.58 -14.63 -21.44
CA SER A 254 -15.29 -15.63 -20.64
C SER A 254 -14.35 -16.75 -20.20
N PHE A 255 -14.63 -17.30 -19.02
CA PHE A 255 -13.86 -18.36 -18.40
C PHE A 255 -14.78 -19.56 -18.11
N THR A 256 -14.25 -20.79 -18.26
CA THR A 256 -15.01 -22.00 -17.95
C THR A 256 -15.07 -22.19 -16.43
N ASP A 257 -13.91 -22.28 -15.75
CA ASP A 257 -13.84 -22.49 -14.29
C ASP A 257 -12.74 -21.67 -13.60
N ARG A 258 -12.69 -20.36 -13.86
CA ARG A 258 -11.66 -19.51 -13.21
C ARG A 258 -12.06 -19.16 -11.78
N LEU A 259 -11.41 -19.79 -10.81
CA LEU A 259 -11.50 -19.41 -9.40
C LEU A 259 -10.56 -18.24 -9.08
N ILE A 260 -11.09 -17.26 -8.36
CA ILE A 260 -10.35 -16.24 -7.63
C ILE A 260 -10.27 -16.72 -6.19
N VAL A 261 -9.06 -16.91 -5.68
CA VAL A 261 -8.82 -17.48 -4.35
C VAL A 261 -8.06 -16.46 -3.53
N ASN A 262 -8.57 -16.16 -2.33
CA ASN A 262 -7.99 -15.21 -1.39
C ASN A 262 -7.61 -13.89 -2.10
N ASP A 263 -6.35 -13.50 -2.05
CA ASP A 263 -5.85 -12.25 -2.63
C ASP A 263 -5.22 -12.53 -4.01
N GLN A 264 -5.94 -12.22 -5.08
CA GLN A 264 -5.50 -12.48 -6.45
C GLN A 264 -5.24 -11.18 -7.21
N MET A 265 -4.07 -11.07 -7.82
CA MET A 265 -3.79 -10.03 -8.81
C MET A 265 -4.22 -10.51 -10.20
N VAL A 266 -5.00 -9.67 -10.87
CA VAL A 266 -5.37 -9.80 -12.29
C VAL A 266 -4.59 -8.75 -13.08
N ILE A 267 -3.89 -9.18 -14.10
CA ILE A 267 -3.07 -8.32 -14.97
C ILE A 267 -3.79 -8.22 -16.31
N LEU A 268 -4.22 -7.01 -16.65
CA LEU A 268 -4.72 -6.70 -17.97
C LEU A 268 -3.55 -6.48 -18.91
N THR A 269 -3.51 -7.27 -19.98
CA THR A 269 -2.53 -7.14 -21.04
C THR A 269 -3.21 -7.00 -22.39
N VAL A 270 -2.45 -6.51 -23.36
CA VAL A 270 -2.77 -6.61 -24.77
C VAL A 270 -1.69 -7.47 -25.42
N GLU A 271 -2.12 -8.52 -26.12
CA GLU A 271 -1.21 -9.38 -26.88
C GLU A 271 -1.24 -9.00 -28.37
N VAL A 272 -0.06 -8.92 -28.95
CA VAL A 272 0.19 -8.93 -30.40
C VAL A 272 1.16 -10.08 -30.69
N LYS A 273 1.29 -10.47 -31.96
CA LYS A 273 2.02 -11.66 -32.43
C LYS A 273 3.33 -11.95 -31.67
N ASP A 274 4.13 -10.91 -31.41
CA ASP A 274 5.45 -11.04 -30.78
C ASP A 274 5.60 -10.29 -29.44
N LYS A 275 4.54 -9.66 -28.92
CA LYS A 275 4.65 -8.81 -27.72
C LYS A 275 3.41 -8.90 -26.82
N THR A 276 3.66 -8.91 -25.52
CA THR A 276 2.65 -8.71 -24.48
C THR A 276 2.90 -7.36 -23.81
N VAL A 277 1.91 -6.48 -23.85
CA VAL A 277 1.98 -5.16 -23.22
C VAL A 277 1.05 -5.14 -22.01
N VAL A 278 1.60 -4.86 -20.83
CA VAL A 278 0.79 -4.72 -19.61
C VAL A 278 0.11 -3.36 -19.61
N VAL A 279 -1.22 -3.36 -19.52
CA VAL A 279 -2.03 -2.14 -19.41
C VAL A 279 -2.13 -1.71 -17.97
N GLY A 280 -2.37 -2.65 -17.06
CA GLY A 280 -2.52 -2.36 -15.63
C GLY A 280 -2.86 -3.60 -14.81
N LYS A 281 -2.94 -3.42 -13.50
CA LYS A 281 -3.16 -4.51 -12.54
C LYS A 281 -4.34 -4.20 -11.62
N ILE A 282 -5.09 -5.22 -11.26
CA ILE A 282 -6.25 -5.15 -10.37
C ILE A 282 -6.10 -6.21 -9.29
N LEU A 283 -6.26 -5.80 -8.03
CA LEU A 283 -6.36 -6.73 -6.92
C LEU A 283 -7.82 -7.10 -6.68
N LEU A 284 -8.09 -8.40 -6.68
CA LEU A 284 -9.37 -9.03 -6.35
C LEU A 284 -9.21 -9.86 -5.07
N PRO A 285 -9.58 -9.32 -3.90
CA PRO A 285 -9.61 -10.06 -2.65
C PRO A 285 -10.95 -10.81 -2.54
N ALA A 286 -10.94 -12.13 -2.80
CA ALA A 286 -12.11 -12.99 -2.94
C ALA A 286 -13.12 -12.86 -1.79
N PHE A 287 -12.64 -12.73 -0.55
CA PHE A 287 -13.49 -12.64 0.63
C PHE A 287 -14.37 -11.37 0.69
N PHE A 288 -14.05 -10.37 -0.13
CA PHE A 288 -14.74 -9.09 -0.19
C PHE A 288 -15.52 -8.93 -1.51
N ILE A 289 -15.76 -10.03 -2.23
CA ILE A 289 -16.50 -10.05 -3.49
C ILE A 289 -17.87 -10.70 -3.28
N ASP A 290 -18.92 -9.89 -3.40
CA ASP A 290 -20.30 -10.33 -3.60
C ASP A 290 -20.48 -10.85 -5.03
N ALA A 291 -20.76 -12.14 -5.15
CA ALA A 291 -20.93 -12.78 -6.44
C ALA A 291 -22.17 -12.31 -7.22
N ASN A 292 -23.14 -11.67 -6.56
CA ASN A 292 -24.36 -11.16 -7.19
C ASN A 292 -24.19 -9.76 -7.77
N TYR A 293 -23.06 -9.10 -7.49
CA TYR A 293 -22.80 -7.73 -7.89
C TYR A 293 -21.92 -7.67 -9.17
N ILE A 294 -22.15 -6.65 -10.00
CA ILE A 294 -21.36 -6.39 -11.22
C ILE A 294 -20.38 -5.26 -10.94
N TYR A 295 -19.10 -5.58 -10.89
CA TYR A 295 -18.05 -4.63 -10.55
C TYR A 295 -17.57 -3.87 -11.77
N SER A 296 -17.71 -2.54 -11.76
CA SER A 296 -17.35 -1.68 -12.90
C SER A 296 -16.11 -0.84 -12.58
N MET A 297 -15.06 -0.97 -13.37
CA MET A 297 -13.76 -0.32 -13.16
C MET A 297 -13.31 0.46 -14.39
N GLY A 298 -13.14 1.76 -14.23
CA GLY A 298 -12.43 2.60 -15.20
C GLY A 298 -10.91 2.49 -15.06
N ILE A 299 -10.17 3.12 -15.96
CA ILE A 299 -8.70 3.07 -15.98
C ILE A 299 -8.05 3.62 -14.70
N ASP A 300 -8.69 4.57 -14.04
CA ASP A 300 -8.22 5.15 -12.78
C ASP A 300 -8.26 4.18 -11.59
N LYS A 301 -8.99 3.07 -11.73
CA LYS A 301 -9.07 1.99 -10.75
C LYS A 301 -8.01 0.91 -10.98
N LEU A 302 -7.27 0.99 -12.09
CA LEU A 302 -6.16 0.10 -12.39
C LEU A 302 -4.87 0.66 -11.82
N GLN A 303 -4.06 -0.23 -11.26
CA GLN A 303 -2.69 0.09 -10.93
C GLN A 303 -1.87 0.22 -12.23
N ASP A 304 -0.98 1.21 -12.31
CA ASP A 304 -0.03 1.34 -13.40
C ASP A 304 0.91 0.11 -13.47
N PRO A 305 1.35 -0.33 -14.66
CA PRO A 305 2.31 -1.41 -14.80
C PRO A 305 3.60 -1.16 -14.00
N THR A 306 4.03 0.11 -13.95
CA THR A 306 5.29 0.60 -13.43
C THR A 306 5.19 1.30 -12.08
N GLU A 307 4.01 1.30 -11.42
CA GLU A 307 3.71 1.71 -10.02
C GLU A 307 2.61 2.78 -9.89
N GLY A 308 1.75 2.66 -8.86
CA GLY A 308 0.77 3.70 -8.50
C GLY A 308 -0.53 3.65 -9.31
N VAL A 309 -1.16 4.82 -9.54
CA VAL A 309 -2.38 4.96 -10.37
C VAL A 309 -2.00 4.93 -11.83
N ASN A 310 -2.76 4.20 -12.65
CA ASN A 310 -2.53 4.09 -14.08
C ASN A 310 -2.61 5.47 -14.77
N ARG A 311 -1.51 5.85 -15.44
CA ARG A 311 -1.43 7.13 -16.19
C ARG A 311 -2.00 7.05 -17.60
N ASN A 312 -2.58 5.92 -17.97
CA ASN A 312 -3.11 5.64 -19.29
C ASN A 312 -2.07 5.79 -20.40
N GLN A 313 -0.88 5.20 -20.20
CA GLN A 313 0.21 5.26 -21.19
C GLN A 313 -0.18 4.66 -22.55
N MET A 314 -1.17 3.76 -22.56
CA MET A 314 -1.71 3.11 -23.76
C MET A 314 -2.73 3.96 -24.52
N GLY A 315 -3.15 5.11 -23.98
CA GLY A 315 -4.12 5.99 -24.64
C GLY A 315 -5.53 5.40 -24.77
N LEU A 316 -5.96 4.58 -23.81
CA LEU A 316 -7.35 4.11 -23.73
C LEU A 316 -8.29 5.31 -23.58
N PRO A 317 -9.47 5.32 -24.22
CA PRO A 317 -10.37 6.46 -24.13
C PRO A 317 -10.97 6.61 -22.72
N SER A 318 -11.49 7.80 -22.42
CA SER A 318 -12.06 8.12 -21.11
C SER A 318 -13.28 7.26 -20.73
N ASN A 319 -13.98 6.71 -21.73
CA ASN A 319 -15.10 5.78 -21.54
C ASN A 319 -14.68 4.31 -21.43
N PHE A 320 -13.37 4.02 -21.34
CA PHE A 320 -12.89 2.67 -21.07
C PHE A 320 -13.44 2.15 -19.74
N MET A 321 -14.00 0.94 -19.77
CA MET A 321 -14.57 0.29 -18.58
C MET A 321 -14.41 -1.22 -18.63
N MET A 322 -14.07 -1.80 -17.49
CA MET A 322 -14.05 -3.23 -17.23
C MET A 322 -15.22 -3.60 -16.32
N LYS A 323 -16.05 -4.54 -16.73
CA LYS A 323 -17.13 -5.09 -15.89
C LYS A 323 -16.83 -6.54 -15.54
N PHE A 324 -16.67 -6.84 -14.27
CA PHE A 324 -16.42 -8.20 -13.78
C PHE A 324 -17.74 -8.85 -13.37
N PHE A 325 -17.94 -10.07 -13.83
CA PHE A 325 -19.10 -10.89 -13.51
C PHE A 325 -18.63 -12.14 -12.77
N PHE A 326 -19.16 -12.33 -11.57
CA PHE A 326 -18.84 -13.46 -10.73
C PHE A 326 -20.04 -14.42 -10.63
N LYS A 327 -19.79 -15.60 -10.07
CA LYS A 327 -20.81 -16.49 -9.52
C LYS A 327 -20.28 -17.09 -8.21
N PRO A 328 -21.17 -17.49 -7.28
CA PRO A 328 -20.76 -18.20 -6.08
C PRO A 328 -19.92 -19.42 -6.46
N ALA A 329 -18.86 -19.67 -5.70
CA ALA A 329 -18.11 -20.91 -5.79
C ALA A 329 -18.73 -21.96 -4.86
N GLU A 330 -18.12 -23.14 -4.80
CA GLU A 330 -18.47 -24.14 -3.79
C GLU A 330 -18.29 -23.56 -2.38
N LYS A 331 -19.34 -23.73 -1.58
CA LYS A 331 -19.41 -23.31 -0.18
C LYS A 331 -18.21 -23.78 0.62
N VAL A 332 -17.64 -22.91 1.44
CA VAL A 332 -16.49 -23.26 2.29
C VAL A 332 -16.95 -23.91 3.60
N SER A 333 -17.71 -23.18 4.43
CA SER A 333 -18.39 -23.67 5.63
C SER A 333 -19.47 -22.67 6.04
N ASP A 334 -20.48 -23.09 6.81
CA ASP A 334 -21.54 -22.18 7.29
C ASP A 334 -20.98 -20.92 7.99
N GLU A 335 -20.00 -21.12 8.88
CA GLU A 335 -19.35 -20.05 9.64
C GLU A 335 -18.62 -19.03 8.74
N ILE A 336 -17.95 -19.53 7.70
CA ILE A 336 -17.18 -18.68 6.77
C ILE A 336 -18.12 -17.90 5.85
N GLU A 337 -19.19 -18.54 5.36
CA GLU A 337 -20.21 -17.87 4.55
C GLU A 337 -20.94 -16.79 5.37
N GLU A 338 -21.27 -17.07 6.64
CA GLU A 338 -21.92 -16.08 7.51
C GLU A 338 -21.02 -14.85 7.72
N LEU A 339 -19.73 -15.07 7.98
CA LEU A 339 -18.77 -13.97 8.11
C LEU A 339 -18.65 -13.17 6.80
N HIS A 340 -18.57 -13.86 5.66
CA HIS A 340 -18.57 -13.21 4.35
C HIS A 340 -19.83 -12.37 4.14
N SER A 341 -21.02 -12.90 4.41
CA SER A 341 -22.29 -12.17 4.29
C SER A 341 -22.31 -10.91 5.16
N LYS A 342 -21.89 -11.00 6.43
CA LYS A 342 -21.79 -9.83 7.32
C LYS A 342 -20.86 -8.76 6.77
N ILE A 343 -19.74 -9.15 6.15
CA ILE A 343 -18.83 -8.20 5.49
C ILE A 343 -19.52 -7.55 4.29
N ILE A 344 -20.17 -8.34 3.43
CA ILE A 344 -20.89 -7.81 2.27
C ILE A 344 -22.00 -6.84 2.70
N GLU A 345 -22.67 -7.06 3.83
CA GLU A 345 -23.66 -6.12 4.36
C GLU A 345 -23.07 -4.77 4.82
N GLN A 346 -21.83 -4.76 5.31
CA GLN A 346 -21.11 -3.49 5.63
C GLN A 346 -20.71 -2.71 4.39
N VAL A 347 -20.71 -3.38 3.25
CA VAL A 347 -20.32 -2.85 1.95
C VAL A 347 -21.58 -2.30 1.26
N HIS A 348 -22.04 -1.11 1.66
CA HIS A 348 -23.12 -0.42 0.94
C HIS A 348 -22.74 -0.04 -0.51
N LEU A 349 -21.43 0.01 -0.78
CA LEU A 349 -20.80 0.13 -2.09
C LEU A 349 -19.60 -0.82 -2.12
N SER A 350 -19.50 -1.65 -3.16
CA SER A 350 -18.43 -2.63 -3.37
C SER A 350 -17.03 -2.08 -2.99
N PRO A 351 -16.15 -2.81 -2.27
CA PRO A 351 -14.80 -2.33 -1.93
C PRO A 351 -13.95 -2.15 -3.19
N LEU A 352 -14.32 -2.88 -4.25
CA LEU A 352 -13.72 -2.79 -5.57
C LEU A 352 -14.10 -1.48 -6.29
N ASP A 353 -15.28 -0.91 -5.99
CA ASP A 353 -15.83 0.32 -6.57
C ASP A 353 -15.42 1.56 -5.77
N VAL A 354 -15.20 1.39 -4.47
CA VAL A 354 -14.81 2.48 -3.56
C VAL A 354 -13.35 2.88 -3.80
N MET A 355 -13.18 3.88 -4.65
CA MET A 355 -11.98 4.67 -4.79
C MET A 355 -12.39 6.08 -5.20
N GLU A 356 -12.69 6.96 -4.24
CA GLU A 356 -12.94 8.36 -4.57
C GLU A 356 -11.63 9.02 -5.02
N LYS A 357 -11.69 9.70 -6.16
CA LYS A 357 -10.65 10.63 -6.58
C LYS A 357 -10.88 11.95 -5.85
N ASP A 358 -10.18 12.17 -4.76
CA ASP A 358 -9.65 13.51 -4.56
C ASP A 358 -8.34 13.56 -5.34
N VAL A 359 -8.44 13.93 -6.62
CA VAL A 359 -7.29 14.10 -7.52
C VAL A 359 -6.35 15.10 -6.85
N PRO A 360 -5.13 14.72 -6.43
CA PRO A 360 -4.11 15.72 -6.17
C PRO A 360 -3.96 16.50 -7.49
N PRO A 361 -3.95 17.86 -7.47
CA PRO A 361 -3.87 18.64 -8.70
C PRO A 361 -2.74 18.09 -9.58
N PRO A 362 -2.94 18.00 -10.92
CA PRO A 362 -1.94 17.46 -11.81
C PRO A 362 -0.61 18.15 -11.50
N LEU A 363 0.40 17.34 -11.15
CA LEU A 363 1.75 17.85 -10.95
C LEU A 363 2.12 18.61 -12.24
N PRO A 364 2.60 19.86 -12.16
CA PRO A 364 3.05 20.55 -13.36
C PRO A 364 4.08 19.66 -14.04
N GLU A 365 3.85 19.33 -15.31
CA GLU A 365 4.83 18.66 -16.14
C GLU A 365 6.07 19.55 -16.17
N LYS A 366 7.09 19.18 -15.40
CA LYS A 366 8.42 19.72 -15.60
C LYS A 366 8.87 19.23 -16.97
N ARG A 367 8.76 20.08 -18.00
CA ARG A 367 9.63 19.98 -19.17
C ARG A 367 11.05 20.01 -18.63
N LEU A 368 11.73 18.86 -18.68
CA LEU A 368 13.17 18.83 -18.48
C LEU A 368 13.77 19.84 -19.44
N SER A 369 14.45 20.87 -18.92
CA SER A 369 15.19 21.79 -19.77
C SER A 369 16.33 21.03 -20.42
N GLN A 370 16.71 21.39 -21.66
CA GLN A 370 17.80 20.72 -22.40
C GLN A 370 19.13 20.67 -21.61
N SER A 371 19.31 21.51 -20.59
CA SER A 371 20.41 21.47 -19.63
C SER A 371 20.43 20.23 -18.71
N GLU A 372 19.27 19.66 -18.36
CA GLU A 372 19.18 18.46 -17.49
C GLU A 372 19.53 17.17 -18.26
N VAL A 373 19.33 17.15 -19.58
CA VAL A 373 19.77 16.06 -20.47
C VAL A 373 21.30 16.03 -20.58
N MET A 374 21.95 17.20 -20.66
CA MET A 374 23.42 17.34 -20.72
C MET A 374 24.13 16.82 -19.47
N LEU A 375 23.53 16.97 -18.28
CA LEU A 375 24.10 16.49 -17.01
C LEU A 375 24.11 14.95 -16.92
N SER A 376 23.17 14.26 -17.58
CA SER A 376 23.16 12.79 -17.65
C SER A 376 24.27 12.23 -18.55
N SER A 377 24.67 12.96 -19.59
CA SER A 377 25.74 12.58 -20.52
C SER A 377 27.18 12.82 -20.01
N LEU A 378 27.34 13.53 -18.89
CA LEU A 378 28.67 13.84 -18.31
C LEU A 378 29.13 12.85 -17.23
N GLN A 379 28.35 11.81 -16.90
CA GLN A 379 28.71 10.80 -15.90
C GLN A 379 29.73 9.76 -16.36
N THR A 380 30.27 9.86 -17.57
CA THR A 380 31.41 9.06 -18.02
C THR A 380 32.64 9.95 -18.29
N LYS A 381 33.38 10.31 -17.24
CA LYS A 381 34.85 10.46 -17.21
C LYS A 381 35.32 10.91 -15.83
N LYS A 382 36.12 10.06 -15.18
CA LYS A 382 36.84 10.35 -13.92
C LYS A 382 37.79 11.55 -14.11
N LYS A 383 37.82 12.46 -13.12
CA LYS A 383 39.03 13.13 -12.60
C LYS A 383 38.74 13.72 -11.22
N VAL A 384 39.60 13.43 -10.25
CA VAL A 384 39.52 13.89 -8.86
C VAL A 384 39.98 15.35 -8.78
N PRO A 385 39.23 16.28 -8.16
CA PRO A 385 39.72 17.62 -7.85
C PRO A 385 40.40 17.66 -6.46
N PRO A 386 41.37 18.58 -6.25
CA PRO A 386 42.08 18.73 -4.97
C PRO A 386 41.19 19.40 -3.90
N PRO A 387 41.54 19.27 -2.60
CA PRO A 387 40.72 19.78 -1.51
C PRO A 387 40.84 21.31 -1.38
N LEU A 388 39.71 21.99 -1.16
CA LEU A 388 39.65 23.43 -0.87
C LEU A 388 39.79 23.71 0.66
N PRO A 389 40.27 24.90 1.05
CA PRO A 389 40.72 25.20 2.42
C PRO A 389 39.55 25.48 3.38
N LYS A 390 39.79 25.22 4.67
CA LYS A 390 38.87 25.51 5.78
C LYS A 390 38.69 27.02 5.98
N GLN A 391 37.44 27.48 6.00
CA GLN A 391 37.09 28.81 6.51
C GLN A 391 36.05 28.70 7.63
N SER A 392 36.31 29.47 8.69
CA SER A 392 35.57 29.59 9.95
C SER A 392 34.30 30.42 9.80
N HIS A 393 33.18 29.97 10.40
CA HIS A 393 31.98 30.80 10.58
C HIS A 393 31.88 31.31 12.02
N PRO A 394 31.50 32.59 12.25
CA PRO A 394 31.14 33.10 13.58
C PRO A 394 29.72 32.66 13.99
N LYS A 395 29.55 32.45 15.29
CA LYS A 395 28.31 32.07 15.97
C LYS A 395 27.28 33.21 15.95
N LEU A 396 26.02 32.90 15.68
CA LEU A 396 24.87 33.76 15.95
C LEU A 396 23.82 32.99 16.74
N THR A 397 23.71 33.34 18.01
CA THR A 397 22.68 32.95 18.97
C THR A 397 21.36 33.66 18.66
N GLN A 398 20.26 32.93 18.45
CA GLN A 398 18.91 33.47 18.60
C GLN A 398 17.97 32.44 19.25
N GLN A 399 17.27 32.93 20.28
CA GLN A 399 16.26 32.27 21.09
C GLN A 399 14.97 32.03 20.29
N ILE A 400 14.29 30.92 20.54
CA ILE A 400 12.93 30.62 20.02
C ILE A 400 11.94 30.71 21.20
N PRO A 401 10.76 31.36 21.05
CA PRO A 401 9.76 31.45 22.10
C PRO A 401 8.92 30.17 22.23
N ASN A 402 8.59 29.81 23.47
CA ASN A 402 7.68 28.72 23.83
C ASN A 402 6.22 29.05 23.45
N GLU A 403 5.59 28.22 22.62
CA GLU A 403 4.13 28.15 22.52
C GLU A 403 3.60 26.91 23.26
N LYS A 404 2.65 27.16 24.17
CA LYS A 404 1.98 26.16 25.00
C LYS A 404 0.98 25.36 24.15
N PHE A 405 1.12 24.04 24.12
CA PHE A 405 0.07 23.14 23.60
C PHE A 405 -0.75 22.53 24.74
N VAL A 406 -2.08 22.57 24.55
CA VAL A 406 -3.11 22.05 25.46
C VAL A 406 -3.04 20.52 25.50
N SER A 407 -2.87 19.96 26.69
CA SER A 407 -2.91 18.52 26.95
C SER A 407 -4.32 17.96 26.73
N PHE A 408 -4.50 17.00 25.84
CA PHE A 408 -5.71 16.20 25.76
C PHE A 408 -5.51 14.89 26.54
N LYS A 409 -6.33 14.65 27.57
CA LYS A 409 -6.39 13.36 28.28
C LYS A 409 -7.23 12.37 27.48
N PRO A 410 -6.78 11.12 27.24
CA PRO A 410 -7.64 10.08 26.71
C PRO A 410 -8.75 9.73 27.71
N LYS A 411 -9.96 9.50 27.22
CA LYS A 411 -11.07 8.95 28.02
C LYS A 411 -10.71 7.54 28.45
N SER A 412 -10.90 7.25 29.74
CA SER A 412 -10.77 5.93 30.34
C SER A 412 -11.70 4.93 29.64
N PHE A 413 -11.13 3.85 29.11
CA PHE A 413 -11.89 2.67 28.67
C PHE A 413 -12.40 1.92 29.92
N GLN A 414 -13.72 1.78 30.04
CA GLN A 414 -14.31 0.77 30.93
C GLN A 414 -14.29 -0.56 30.17
N THR A 415 -13.61 -1.54 30.74
CA THR A 415 -13.70 -2.95 30.35
C THR A 415 -15.07 -3.47 30.75
N THR A 416 -15.98 -3.69 29.80
CA THR A 416 -17.13 -4.57 30.00
C THR A 416 -16.74 -5.96 29.54
N GLU A 417 -16.51 -6.85 30.51
CA GLU A 417 -16.45 -8.29 30.28
C GLU A 417 -17.83 -8.79 29.87
N ASP A 418 -18.05 -9.00 28.57
CA ASP A 418 -19.07 -9.91 28.08
C ASP A 418 -18.37 -10.92 27.16
N SER A 419 -17.94 -12.01 27.76
CA SER A 419 -17.30 -13.14 27.10
C SER A 419 -18.34 -14.04 26.43
N THR A 420 -18.58 -13.84 25.14
CA THR A 420 -19.03 -14.94 24.26
C THR A 420 -17.79 -15.59 23.65
N THR A 421 -17.24 -16.56 24.37
CA THR A 421 -16.12 -17.39 23.91
C THR A 421 -16.61 -18.39 22.88
N ILE A 422 -16.35 -18.14 21.59
CA ILE A 422 -16.41 -19.19 20.57
C ILE A 422 -15.08 -19.94 20.62
N SER A 423 -15.10 -21.14 21.21
CA SER A 423 -13.94 -22.01 21.31
C SER A 423 -13.68 -22.72 19.97
N PHE A 424 -12.60 -22.35 19.27
CA PHE A 424 -12.08 -23.16 18.17
C PHE A 424 -11.17 -24.25 18.72
N LYS A 425 -11.49 -25.51 18.47
CA LYS A 425 -10.61 -26.66 18.77
C LYS A 425 -9.38 -26.58 17.86
N ASN A 426 -8.21 -26.40 18.47
CA ASN A 426 -6.93 -26.59 17.81
C ASN A 426 -6.80 -28.05 17.33
N SER A 427 -6.76 -28.25 16.00
CA SER A 427 -6.23 -29.48 15.43
C SER A 427 -4.70 -29.39 15.43
N SER A 428 -4.08 -30.25 16.22
CA SER A 428 -2.66 -30.49 16.35
C SER A 428 -1.98 -30.76 15.00
N PHE A 429 -0.96 -29.97 14.67
CA PHE A 429 0.09 -30.34 13.72
C PHE A 429 1.01 -31.37 14.41
N THR A 430 0.94 -32.63 14.00
CA THR A 430 1.97 -33.63 14.32
C THR A 430 3.02 -33.62 13.22
N ASN A 431 4.24 -33.26 13.61
CA ASN A 431 5.46 -33.59 12.90
C ASN A 431 5.66 -35.11 12.92
N GLU A 432 5.82 -35.74 11.76
CA GLU A 432 6.58 -36.97 11.63
C GLU A 432 7.54 -36.85 10.44
N ASN A 433 8.82 -36.71 10.76
CA ASN A 433 9.92 -37.18 9.94
C ASN A 433 10.12 -38.67 10.27
N SER A 434 10.22 -39.54 9.27
CA SER A 434 11.40 -40.42 9.06
C SER A 434 11.15 -41.56 8.05
N LEU A 435 12.20 -41.82 7.24
CA LEU A 435 12.59 -43.09 6.61
C LEU A 435 11.80 -43.60 5.38
N LEU A 436 12.26 -43.27 4.17
CA LEU A 436 13.19 -44.05 3.32
C LEU A 436 13.50 -43.28 2.01
#